data_AF-A0A842UCZ0-F1
#
_entry.id   AF-A0A842UCZ0-F1
#
_cell.length_a   1.000
_cell.length_b   1.000
_cell.length_c   1.000
_cell.angle_alpha   90.00
_cell.angle_beta   90.00
_cell.angle_gamma   90.00
#
_symmetry.space_group_name_H-M   'P 1'
#
loop_
_entity.id
_entity.type
_entity.pdbx_description
1 polymer ?
#
loop_
_entity_poly.entity_id
_entity_poly.type
_entity_poly.pdbx_seq_one_letter_code
_entity_poly.pdbx_strand_id
1 'polypeptide(L)'
;MATAKDVKDVLDTRREFTLENPDGETESYFIAQPSAADIRKADWQYSKVYNQAIVDGFLTQSQMLEVLKDKGILSEEYTEQLESVRINLAAELFKLENLGNETPDDDREAVAMEVARLRDQLFRLNQQVNGPMGNTCENLAEDARTEFLTSRVVQKQDGSRLWETFDDYQNEENSGLSVKARFEVMLWMQGLESNFMENTPEQSTLREVAQKRLDNALEEARKSALEQSEKEEKEKRSGEDSEKTKAEKKAPRKKKTPKKKASSSKKEESSPAPKRRRGRPRKDEKKEE
;
A
#
# COMPACT_ATOMS: atom_id res chain seq x y z
N MET A 1 2.70 -12.64 41.10
CA MET A 1 1.61 -12.29 40.17
C MET A 1 2.06 -11.06 39.41
N ALA A 2 2.06 -11.08 38.08
CA ALA A 2 2.37 -9.89 37.29
C ALA A 2 1.31 -8.80 37.57
N THR A 3 1.72 -7.55 37.72
CA THR A 3 0.77 -6.44 37.88
C THR A 3 0.21 -6.03 36.52
N ALA A 4 -0.94 -5.38 36.48
CA ALA A 4 -1.54 -4.90 35.23
C ALA A 4 -0.62 -3.92 34.45
N LYS A 5 0.33 -3.30 35.15
CA LYS A 5 1.34 -2.40 34.56
C LYS A 5 2.45 -3.17 33.86
N ASP A 6 2.92 -4.29 34.43
CA ASP A 6 3.92 -5.17 33.80
C ASP A 6 3.37 -5.83 32.54
N VAL A 7 2.08 -6.15 32.52
CA VAL A 7 1.40 -6.66 31.32
C VAL A 7 1.35 -5.58 30.23
N LYS A 8 1.16 -4.32 30.59
CA LYS A 8 1.11 -3.20 29.63
C LYS A 8 2.48 -2.91 29.00
N ASP A 9 3.56 -2.87 29.77
CA ASP A 9 4.91 -2.63 29.24
C ASP A 9 5.39 -3.79 28.33
N VAL A 10 4.98 -5.04 28.61
CA VAL A 10 5.25 -6.19 27.74
C VAL A 10 4.37 -6.15 26.47
N LEU A 11 3.15 -5.63 26.55
CA LEU A 11 2.29 -5.45 25.38
C LEU A 11 2.78 -4.30 24.48
N ASP A 12 3.34 -3.23 25.04
CA ASP A 12 3.87 -2.08 24.29
C ASP A 12 5.11 -2.42 23.43
N THR A 13 5.75 -3.56 23.65
CA THR A 13 6.84 -4.07 22.80
C THR A 13 6.36 -5.01 21.68
N ARG A 14 5.07 -5.34 21.64
CA ARG A 14 4.53 -6.24 20.63
C ARG A 14 4.23 -5.47 19.36
N ARG A 15 4.52 -6.11 18.24
CA ARG A 15 4.13 -5.58 16.94
C ARG A 15 2.61 -5.64 16.80
N GLU A 16 2.01 -4.49 16.56
CA GLU A 16 0.59 -4.32 16.28
C GLU A 16 0.37 -4.17 14.77
N PHE A 17 -0.74 -4.69 14.27
CA PHE A 17 -1.26 -4.37 12.94
C PHE A 17 -2.78 -4.23 12.98
N THR A 18 -3.31 -3.33 12.16
CA THR A 18 -4.75 -3.05 12.08
C THR A 18 -5.36 -3.61 10.80
N LEU A 19 -6.65 -3.97 10.79
CA LEU A 19 -7.39 -4.33 9.59
C LEU A 19 -8.69 -3.53 9.53
N GLU A 20 -8.98 -2.91 8.40
CA GLU A 20 -10.27 -2.26 8.15
C GLU A 20 -11.23 -3.31 7.59
N ASN A 21 -12.29 -3.60 8.34
CA ASN A 21 -13.33 -4.52 7.91
C ASN A 21 -14.22 -3.88 6.84
N PRO A 22 -14.97 -4.69 6.06
CA PRO A 22 -15.94 -4.18 5.09
C PRO A 22 -16.98 -3.22 5.69
N ASP A 23 -17.23 -3.34 6.99
CA ASP A 23 -18.16 -2.49 7.75
C ASP A 23 -17.54 -1.13 8.16
N GLY A 24 -16.27 -0.89 7.85
CA GLY A 24 -15.51 0.32 8.21
C GLY A 24 -14.97 0.32 9.65
N GLU A 25 -15.22 -0.74 10.40
CA GLU A 25 -14.62 -0.93 11.72
C GLU A 25 -13.15 -1.36 11.59
N THR A 26 -12.27 -0.69 12.35
CA THR A 26 -10.85 -1.04 12.39
C THR A 26 -10.59 -1.93 13.59
N GLU A 27 -10.18 -3.17 13.34
CA GLU A 27 -9.73 -4.11 14.38
C GLU A 27 -8.20 -4.09 14.48
N SER A 28 -7.67 -4.28 15.68
CA SER A 28 -6.23 -4.33 15.95
C SER A 28 -5.83 -5.69 16.53
N TYR A 29 -4.69 -6.18 16.03
CA TYR A 29 -4.12 -7.48 16.37
C TYR A 29 -2.65 -7.35 16.73
N PHE A 30 -2.16 -8.30 17.54
CA PHE A 30 -0.80 -8.29 18.05
C PHE A 30 -0.06 -9.58 17.68
N ILE A 31 1.24 -9.48 17.46
CA ILE A 31 2.12 -10.64 17.27
C ILE A 31 2.86 -10.91 18.58
N ALA A 32 2.59 -12.07 19.18
CA ALA A 32 3.27 -12.55 20.36
C ALA A 32 4.52 -13.38 20.01
N GLN A 33 5.48 -13.49 20.94
CA GLN A 33 6.60 -14.40 20.75
C GLN A 33 6.13 -15.87 20.80
N PRO A 34 6.53 -16.72 19.84
CA PRO A 34 6.18 -18.13 19.85
C PRO A 34 6.87 -18.83 21.01
N SER A 35 6.18 -19.79 21.63
CA SER A 35 6.81 -20.65 22.64
C SER A 35 7.75 -21.67 21.98
N ALA A 36 8.65 -22.25 22.76
CA ALA A 36 9.50 -23.36 22.28
C ALA A 36 8.68 -24.56 21.77
N ALA A 37 7.47 -24.77 22.30
CA ALA A 37 6.57 -25.81 21.81
C ALA A 37 5.95 -25.45 20.46
N ASP A 38 5.64 -24.17 20.22
CA ASP A 38 5.12 -23.69 18.93
C ASP A 38 6.20 -23.82 17.85
N ILE A 39 7.45 -23.46 18.15
CA ILE A 39 8.59 -23.60 17.22
C ILE A 39 8.79 -25.07 16.81
N ARG A 40 8.84 -26.00 17.77
CA ARG A 40 9.00 -27.43 17.44
C ARG A 40 7.87 -27.97 16.57
N LYS A 41 6.63 -27.51 16.80
CA LYS A 41 5.48 -27.91 15.97
C LYS A 41 5.54 -27.29 14.58
N ALA A 42 6.01 -26.06 14.46
CA ALA A 42 6.25 -25.42 13.17
C ALA A 42 7.31 -26.17 12.35
N ASP A 43 8.43 -26.56 12.99
CA ASP A 43 9.49 -27.34 12.35
C ASP A 43 9.03 -28.76 11.97
N TRP A 44 8.08 -29.32 12.73
CA TRP A 44 7.41 -30.56 12.35
C TRP A 44 6.53 -30.38 11.11
N GLN A 45 5.77 -29.28 11.00
CA GLN A 45 5.00 -28.96 9.78
C GLN A 45 5.91 -28.77 8.57
N TYR A 46 7.03 -28.05 8.74
CA TYR A 46 8.07 -27.93 7.72
C TYR A 46 8.50 -29.30 7.22
N SER A 47 8.90 -30.19 8.14
CA SER A 47 9.40 -31.52 7.80
C SER A 47 8.34 -32.39 7.10
N LYS A 48 7.08 -32.28 7.54
CA LYS A 48 5.95 -33.00 6.92
C LYS A 48 5.75 -32.55 5.48
N VAL A 49 5.66 -31.25 5.23
CA VAL A 49 5.42 -30.68 3.89
C VAL A 49 6.62 -30.89 2.97
N TYR A 50 7.84 -30.74 3.49
CA TYR A 50 9.07 -31.01 2.73
C TYR A 50 9.12 -32.46 2.22
N ASN A 51 8.86 -33.44 3.10
CA ASN A 51 8.85 -34.85 2.71
C ASN A 51 7.72 -35.16 1.72
N GLN A 52 6.54 -34.58 1.93
CA GLN A 52 5.43 -34.75 0.99
C GLN A 52 5.76 -34.16 -0.39
N ALA A 53 6.33 -32.96 -0.45
CA ALA A 53 6.74 -32.32 -1.69
C ALA A 53 7.77 -33.16 -2.47
N ILE A 54 8.72 -33.81 -1.78
CA ILE A 54 9.65 -34.75 -2.42
C ILE A 54 8.91 -35.94 -3.03
N VAL A 55 7.97 -36.54 -2.30
CA VAL A 55 7.17 -37.69 -2.78
C VAL A 55 6.33 -37.29 -3.99
N ASP A 56 5.80 -36.07 -4.00
CA ASP A 56 4.99 -35.52 -5.10
C ASP A 56 5.84 -35.07 -6.31
N GLY A 57 7.17 -35.14 -6.20
CA GLY A 57 8.09 -34.87 -7.30
C GLY A 57 8.42 -33.39 -7.51
N PHE A 58 8.21 -32.54 -6.49
CA PHE A 58 8.72 -31.17 -6.53
C PHE A 58 10.25 -31.15 -6.52
N LEU A 59 10.83 -30.11 -7.11
CA LEU A 59 12.28 -29.94 -7.17
C LEU A 59 12.79 -29.33 -5.86
N THR A 60 13.97 -29.76 -5.42
CA THR A 60 14.71 -29.03 -4.39
C THR A 60 15.24 -27.72 -4.94
N GLN A 61 15.62 -26.80 -4.06
CA GLN A 61 16.26 -25.54 -4.46
C GLN A 61 17.50 -25.76 -5.34
N SER A 62 18.34 -26.74 -4.99
CA SER A 62 19.52 -27.08 -5.79
C SER A 62 19.16 -27.53 -7.21
N GLN A 63 18.15 -28.39 -7.35
CA GLN A 63 17.67 -28.87 -8.65
C GLN A 63 17.02 -27.75 -9.46
N MET A 64 16.26 -26.87 -8.82
CA MET A 64 15.67 -25.71 -9.48
C MET A 64 16.75 -24.76 -10.01
N LEU A 65 17.83 -24.52 -9.26
CA LEU A 65 18.95 -23.72 -9.72
C LEU A 65 19.63 -24.30 -10.97
N GLU A 66 19.78 -25.63 -11.05
CA GLU A 66 20.27 -26.30 -12.26
C GLU A 66 19.32 -26.08 -13.44
N VAL A 67 18.01 -26.23 -13.24
CA VAL A 67 17.00 -25.95 -14.28
C VAL A 67 17.06 -24.50 -14.73
N LEU A 68 17.19 -23.53 -13.82
CA LEU A 68 17.29 -22.11 -14.18
C LEU A 68 18.56 -21.79 -14.98
N LYS A 69 19.68 -22.45 -14.68
CA LYS A 69 20.92 -22.35 -15.46
C LYS A 69 20.76 -22.96 -16.85
N ASP A 70 20.20 -24.16 -16.94
CA ASP A 70 19.95 -24.86 -18.20
C ASP A 70 18.98 -24.11 -19.13
N LYS A 71 18.02 -23.39 -18.54
CA LYS A 71 17.10 -22.51 -19.29
C LYS A 71 17.70 -21.14 -19.65
N GLY A 72 18.93 -20.86 -19.23
CA GLY A 72 19.60 -19.58 -19.49
C GLY A 72 19.00 -18.41 -18.71
N ILE A 73 18.17 -18.66 -17.70
CA ILE A 73 17.63 -17.62 -16.81
C ILE A 73 18.74 -17.14 -15.88
N LEU A 74 19.49 -18.07 -15.30
CA LEU A 74 20.72 -17.79 -14.54
C LEU A 74 21.94 -17.90 -15.46
N SER A 75 22.09 -16.93 -16.35
CA SER A 75 23.25 -16.79 -17.24
C SER A 75 24.32 -15.85 -16.67
N GLU A 76 25.50 -15.83 -17.29
CA GLU A 76 26.52 -14.82 -16.99
C GLU A 76 25.98 -13.41 -17.25
N GLU A 77 25.23 -13.23 -18.34
CA GLU A 77 24.57 -11.95 -18.68
C GLU A 77 23.60 -11.49 -17.58
N TYR A 78 22.79 -12.39 -17.02
CA TYR A 78 21.93 -12.06 -15.89
C TYR A 78 22.75 -11.60 -14.68
N THR A 79 23.86 -12.26 -14.39
CA THR A 79 24.75 -11.93 -13.26
C THR A 79 25.40 -10.56 -13.47
N GLU A 80 25.89 -10.26 -14.67
CA GLU A 80 26.43 -8.95 -15.04
C GLU A 80 25.38 -7.85 -14.94
N GLN A 81 24.15 -8.09 -15.41
CA GLN A 81 23.04 -7.14 -15.29
C GLN A 81 22.68 -6.88 -13.83
N LEU A 82 22.59 -7.92 -13.01
CA LEU A 82 22.28 -7.82 -11.59
C LEU A 82 23.34 -6.99 -10.85
N GLU A 83 24.62 -7.28 -11.07
CA GLU A 83 25.73 -6.56 -10.44
C GLU A 83 25.82 -5.11 -10.94
N SER A 84 25.60 -4.86 -12.25
CA SER A 84 25.54 -3.51 -12.79
C SER A 84 24.44 -2.68 -12.12
N VAL A 85 23.23 -3.23 -11.96
CA VAL A 85 22.13 -2.54 -11.28
C VAL A 85 22.45 -2.30 -9.81
N ARG A 86 23.09 -3.25 -9.12
CA ARG A 86 23.52 -3.09 -7.71
C ARG A 86 24.54 -1.97 -7.54
N ILE A 87 25.56 -1.93 -8.39
CA ILE A 87 26.60 -0.89 -8.36
C ILE A 87 25.99 0.48 -8.62
N ASN A 88 25.14 0.59 -9.66
CA ASN A 88 24.47 1.85 -9.98
C ASN A 88 23.54 2.31 -8.85
N LEU A 89 22.77 1.38 -8.26
CA LEU A 89 21.89 1.67 -7.12
C LEU A 89 22.68 2.17 -5.92
N ALA A 90 23.82 1.53 -5.59
CA ALA A 90 24.69 1.97 -4.50
C ALA A 90 25.27 3.37 -4.76
N ALA A 91 25.68 3.65 -6.00
CA ALA A 91 26.20 4.97 -6.38
C ALA A 91 25.13 6.07 -6.27
N GLU A 92 23.90 5.82 -6.74
CA GLU A 92 22.80 6.78 -6.63
C GLU A 92 22.30 6.96 -5.19
N LEU A 93 22.29 5.90 -4.38
CA LEU A 93 22.02 6.01 -2.94
C LEU A 93 23.06 6.88 -2.25
N PHE A 94 24.35 6.67 -2.53
CA PHE A 94 25.41 7.51 -1.98
C PHE A 94 25.27 8.98 -2.41
N LYS A 95 24.88 9.23 -3.67
CA LYS A 95 24.58 10.60 -4.12
C LYS A 95 23.42 11.19 -3.32
N LEU A 96 22.30 10.46 -3.22
CA LEU A 96 21.10 10.89 -2.50
C LEU A 96 21.38 11.25 -1.05
N GLU A 97 22.16 10.44 -0.34
CA GLU A 97 22.55 10.67 1.06
C GLU A 97 23.44 11.91 1.24
N ASN A 98 24.25 12.25 0.23
CA ASN A 98 25.13 13.41 0.25
C ASN A 98 24.46 14.70 -0.25
N LEU A 99 23.22 14.63 -0.76
CA LEU A 99 22.48 15.82 -1.14
C LEU A 99 22.09 16.60 0.12
N GLY A 100 22.70 17.78 0.29
CA GLY A 100 22.31 18.70 1.34
C GLY A 100 20.98 19.39 1.05
N ASN A 101 20.41 20.02 2.08
CA ASN A 101 19.16 20.79 1.98
C ASN A 101 19.25 22.02 1.05
N GLU A 102 20.46 22.43 0.69
CA GLU A 102 20.72 23.54 -0.25
C GLU A 102 20.62 23.11 -1.73
N THR A 103 20.58 21.80 -2.00
CA THR A 103 20.43 21.27 -3.35
C THR A 103 19.04 21.63 -3.89
N PRO A 104 18.91 22.08 -5.15
CA PRO A 104 17.62 22.32 -5.77
C PRO A 104 16.69 21.11 -5.64
N ASP A 105 15.41 21.36 -5.33
CA ASP A 105 14.43 20.29 -5.14
C ASP A 105 14.28 19.40 -6.39
N ASP A 106 14.45 19.97 -7.59
CA ASP A 106 14.40 19.23 -8.85
C ASP A 106 15.54 18.20 -8.99
N ASP A 107 16.75 18.55 -8.53
CA ASP A 107 17.90 17.64 -8.55
C ASP A 107 17.73 16.51 -7.52
N ARG A 108 17.20 16.85 -6.33
CA ARG A 108 16.88 15.86 -5.28
C ARG A 108 15.82 14.87 -5.75
N GLU A 109 14.77 15.38 -6.38
CA GLU A 109 13.70 14.55 -6.95
C GLU A 109 14.24 13.66 -8.06
N ALA A 110 15.09 14.17 -8.96
CA ALA A 110 15.67 13.38 -10.04
C ALA A 110 16.50 12.20 -9.52
N VAL A 111 17.37 12.42 -8.54
CA VAL A 111 18.18 11.34 -7.94
C VAL A 111 17.29 10.34 -7.20
N ALA A 112 16.30 10.81 -6.43
CA ALA A 112 15.36 9.93 -5.73
C ALA A 112 14.53 9.06 -6.70
N MET A 113 14.06 9.63 -7.81
CA MET A 113 13.37 8.88 -8.86
C MET A 113 14.27 7.84 -9.52
N GLU A 114 15.55 8.15 -9.75
CA GLU A 114 16.50 7.21 -10.33
C GLU A 114 16.79 6.04 -9.37
N VAL A 115 16.94 6.30 -8.07
CA VAL A 115 17.04 5.25 -7.04
C VAL A 115 15.80 4.35 -7.06
N ALA A 116 14.60 4.93 -7.12
CA ALA A 116 13.35 4.17 -7.21
C ALA A 116 13.30 3.30 -8.47
N ARG A 117 13.72 3.84 -9.62
CA ARG A 117 13.79 3.13 -10.90
C ARG A 117 14.77 1.95 -10.84
N LEU A 118 15.96 2.16 -10.30
CA LEU A 118 16.97 1.11 -10.15
C LEU A 118 16.52 0.02 -9.17
N ARG A 119 15.80 0.38 -8.10
CA ARG A 119 15.23 -0.60 -7.16
C ARG A 119 14.11 -1.43 -7.80
N ASP A 120 13.24 -0.82 -8.60
CA ASP A 120 12.23 -1.55 -9.38
C ASP A 120 12.90 -2.49 -10.40
N GLN A 121 13.98 -2.05 -11.06
CA GLN A 121 14.76 -2.91 -11.96
C GLN A 121 15.38 -4.10 -11.23
N LEU A 122 16.00 -3.86 -10.05
CA LEU A 122 16.54 -4.92 -9.20
C LEU A 122 15.45 -5.89 -8.74
N PHE A 123 14.29 -5.37 -8.35
CA PHE A 123 13.14 -6.19 -7.98
C PHE A 123 12.69 -7.09 -9.14
N ARG A 124 12.56 -6.55 -10.36
CA ARG A 124 12.18 -7.34 -11.55
C ARG A 124 13.18 -8.46 -11.85
N LEU A 125 14.48 -8.19 -11.75
CA LEU A 125 15.52 -9.20 -11.92
C LEU A 125 15.38 -10.31 -10.87
N ASN A 126 15.25 -9.94 -9.59
CA ASN A 126 15.06 -10.91 -8.52
C ASN A 126 13.78 -11.75 -8.70
N GLN A 127 12.70 -11.17 -9.23
CA GLN A 127 11.45 -11.89 -9.50
C GLN A 127 11.59 -12.99 -10.57
N GLN A 128 12.54 -12.86 -11.51
CA GLN A 128 12.79 -13.92 -12.51
C GLN A 128 13.30 -15.21 -11.87
N VAL A 129 14.06 -15.08 -10.77
CA VAL A 129 14.61 -16.22 -10.01
C VAL A 129 13.63 -16.64 -8.92
N ASN A 130 13.09 -15.69 -8.16
CA ASN A 130 12.21 -15.97 -7.03
C ASN A 130 10.88 -16.63 -7.44
N GLY A 131 10.35 -16.31 -8.62
CA GLY A 131 9.10 -16.90 -9.12
C GLY A 131 9.16 -18.43 -9.20
N PRO A 132 10.11 -19.01 -9.97
CA PRO A 132 10.32 -20.46 -10.00
C PRO A 132 10.73 -21.04 -8.64
N MET A 133 11.60 -20.34 -7.89
CA MET A 133 12.08 -20.79 -6.58
C MET A 133 10.97 -20.95 -5.54
N GLY A 134 9.88 -20.19 -5.66
CA GLY A 134 8.70 -20.34 -4.81
C GLY A 134 8.04 -21.73 -4.86
N ASN A 135 8.29 -22.52 -5.91
CA ASN A 135 7.72 -23.86 -6.07
C ASN A 135 8.67 -24.99 -5.66
N THR A 136 9.73 -24.66 -4.91
CA THR A 136 10.70 -25.66 -4.42
C THR A 136 10.21 -26.33 -3.14
N CYS A 137 10.68 -27.55 -2.87
CA CYS A 137 10.34 -28.29 -1.64
C CYS A 137 10.56 -27.45 -0.37
N GLU A 138 11.68 -26.73 -0.31
CA GLU A 138 12.10 -25.88 0.80
C GLU A 138 11.15 -24.68 0.96
N ASN A 139 10.80 -24.01 -0.13
CA ASN A 139 9.90 -22.85 -0.08
C ASN A 139 8.48 -23.26 0.35
N LEU A 140 7.94 -24.36 -0.18
CA LEU A 140 6.64 -24.89 0.24
C LEU A 140 6.63 -25.27 1.73
N ALA A 141 7.74 -25.85 2.21
CA ALA A 141 7.88 -26.21 3.61
C ALA A 141 8.01 -24.98 4.54
N GLU A 142 8.74 -23.94 4.13
CA GLU A 142 8.85 -22.70 4.89
C GLU A 142 7.54 -21.91 4.91
N ASP A 143 6.78 -21.97 3.81
CA ASP A 143 5.43 -21.41 3.75
C ASP A 143 4.50 -22.09 4.77
N ALA A 144 4.49 -23.43 4.81
CA ALA A 144 3.71 -24.19 5.79
C ALA A 144 4.15 -23.92 7.24
N ARG A 145 5.46 -23.74 7.47
CA ARG A 145 6.02 -23.35 8.76
C ARG A 145 5.51 -21.97 9.20
N THR A 146 5.54 -21.01 8.28
CA THR A 146 5.09 -19.62 8.51
C THR A 146 3.59 -19.57 8.76
N GLU A 147 2.79 -20.31 8.00
CA GLU A 147 1.34 -20.46 8.21
C GLU A 147 1.04 -21.02 9.61
N PHE A 148 1.73 -22.08 10.01
CA PHE A 148 1.54 -22.66 11.34
C PHE A 148 1.93 -21.67 12.45
N LEU A 149 3.05 -20.96 12.31
CA LEU A 149 3.44 -19.93 13.28
C LEU A 149 2.41 -18.81 13.35
N THR A 150 1.92 -18.34 12.20
CA THR A 150 0.87 -17.32 12.10
C THR A 150 -0.35 -17.71 12.93
N SER A 151 -0.79 -18.97 12.81
CA SER A 151 -1.92 -19.48 13.59
C SER A 151 -1.69 -19.50 15.11
N ARG A 152 -0.45 -19.37 15.59
CA ARG A 152 -0.07 -19.50 17.00
C ARG A 152 0.31 -18.18 17.67
N VAL A 153 0.86 -17.25 16.90
CA VAL A 153 1.43 -16.01 17.42
C VAL A 153 0.48 -14.82 17.35
N VAL A 154 -0.53 -14.85 16.47
CA VAL A 154 -1.47 -13.74 16.30
C VAL A 154 -2.50 -13.75 17.41
N GLN A 155 -2.66 -12.60 18.07
CA GLN A 155 -3.52 -12.40 19.23
C GLN A 155 -4.48 -11.22 19.00
N LYS A 156 -5.63 -11.28 19.67
CA LYS A 156 -6.58 -10.17 19.78
C LYS A 156 -6.11 -9.17 20.83
N GLN A 157 -6.81 -8.05 20.95
CA GLN A 157 -6.52 -7.00 21.97
C GLN A 157 -6.57 -7.49 23.42
N ASP A 158 -7.37 -8.54 23.70
CA ASP A 158 -7.46 -9.15 25.03
C ASP A 158 -6.27 -10.09 25.34
N GLY A 159 -5.35 -10.30 24.39
CA GLY A 159 -4.22 -11.21 24.49
C GLY A 159 -4.58 -12.68 24.24
N SER A 160 -5.84 -13.00 23.95
CA SER A 160 -6.24 -14.33 23.50
C SER A 160 -5.74 -14.59 22.09
N ARG A 161 -5.54 -15.86 21.74
CA ARG A 161 -5.15 -16.23 20.37
C ARG A 161 -6.30 -15.93 19.42
N LEU A 162 -5.95 -15.44 18.23
CA LEU A 162 -6.94 -15.23 17.17
C LEU A 162 -7.55 -16.56 16.72
N TRP A 163 -6.69 -17.58 16.56
CA TRP A 163 -7.07 -18.95 16.22
C TRP A 163 -6.63 -19.92 17.32
N GLU A 164 -7.53 -20.80 17.77
CA GLU A 164 -7.23 -21.78 18.82
C GLU A 164 -6.42 -22.96 18.25
N THR A 165 -6.76 -23.38 17.04
CA THR A 165 -6.11 -24.47 16.33
C THR A 165 -5.56 -24.00 14.98
N PHE A 166 -4.71 -24.84 14.38
CA PHE A 166 -4.22 -24.57 13.03
C PHE A 166 -5.34 -24.75 11.99
N ASP A 167 -6.29 -25.63 12.25
CA ASP A 167 -7.44 -25.87 11.38
C ASP A 167 -8.37 -24.64 11.34
N ASP A 168 -8.57 -23.96 12.48
CA ASP A 168 -9.33 -22.71 12.52
C ASP A 168 -8.71 -21.62 11.62
N TYR A 169 -7.38 -21.55 11.56
CA TYR A 169 -6.67 -20.64 10.65
C TYR A 169 -6.84 -21.04 9.19
N GLN A 170 -6.76 -22.33 8.87
CA GLN A 170 -6.94 -22.82 7.50
C GLN A 170 -8.37 -22.64 6.99
N ASN A 171 -9.35 -22.62 7.90
CA ASN A 171 -10.77 -22.44 7.61
C ASN A 171 -11.24 -20.98 7.82
N GLU A 172 -10.31 -20.03 7.97
CA GLU A 172 -10.65 -18.61 8.14
C GLU A 172 -11.42 -18.06 6.93
N GLU A 173 -12.61 -17.53 7.17
CA GLU A 173 -13.47 -16.97 6.12
C GLU A 173 -12.97 -15.60 5.64
N ASN A 174 -12.37 -14.81 6.53
CA ASN A 174 -11.77 -13.54 6.17
C ASN A 174 -10.37 -13.74 5.59
N SER A 175 -10.31 -14.00 4.28
CA SER A 175 -9.03 -14.15 3.56
C SER A 175 -8.12 -12.91 3.68
N GLY A 176 -8.70 -11.71 3.83
CA GLY A 176 -7.92 -10.48 4.00
C GLY A 176 -7.16 -10.48 5.33
N LEU A 177 -7.82 -10.94 6.40
CA LEU A 177 -7.22 -11.09 7.72
C LEU A 177 -6.10 -12.14 7.72
N SER A 178 -6.35 -13.33 7.18
CA SER A 178 -5.35 -14.42 7.18
C SER A 178 -4.11 -14.07 6.34
N VAL A 179 -4.30 -13.44 5.18
CA VAL A 179 -3.20 -12.96 4.33
C VAL A 179 -2.42 -11.83 5.00
N LYS A 180 -3.09 -10.84 5.57
CA LYS A 180 -2.43 -9.72 6.26
C LYS A 180 -1.66 -10.21 7.50
N ALA A 181 -2.28 -11.06 8.32
CA ALA A 181 -1.65 -11.64 9.49
C ALA A 181 -0.39 -12.44 9.13
N ARG A 182 -0.46 -13.27 8.08
CA ARG A 182 0.71 -14.02 7.58
C ARG A 182 1.82 -13.08 7.12
N PHE A 183 1.48 -12.04 6.36
CA PHE A 183 2.46 -11.07 5.87
C PHE A 183 3.16 -10.35 7.03
N GLU A 184 2.42 -9.90 8.04
CA GLU A 184 2.97 -9.23 9.22
C GLU A 184 3.86 -10.15 10.06
N VAL A 185 3.47 -11.42 10.21
CA VAL A 185 4.30 -12.44 10.88
C VAL A 185 5.57 -12.73 10.09
N MET A 186 5.49 -12.81 8.76
CA MET A 186 6.66 -13.00 7.90
C MET A 186 7.65 -11.83 8.04
N LEU A 187 7.17 -10.59 7.98
CA LEU A 187 8.01 -9.41 8.21
C LEU A 187 8.61 -9.42 9.62
N TRP A 188 7.84 -9.81 10.63
CA TRP A 188 8.31 -9.90 12.02
C TRP A 188 9.42 -10.94 12.17
N MET A 189 9.29 -12.11 11.55
CA MET A 189 10.34 -13.14 11.53
C MET A 189 11.62 -12.65 10.85
N GLN A 190 11.51 -11.77 9.85
CA GLN A 190 12.64 -11.16 9.15
C GLN A 190 13.22 -9.93 9.87
N GLY A 191 12.59 -9.47 10.96
CA GLY A 191 12.99 -8.25 11.66
C GLY A 191 12.72 -6.97 10.89
N LEU A 192 11.78 -6.99 9.95
CA LEU A 192 11.40 -5.84 9.12
C LEU A 192 10.11 -5.19 9.65
N GLU A 193 10.00 -3.87 9.61
CA GLU A 193 8.77 -3.14 9.98
C GLU A 193 7.71 -3.20 8.87
N SER A 194 6.43 -2.97 9.16
CA SER A 194 5.35 -3.06 8.16
C SER A 194 5.45 -1.97 7.08
N ASN A 195 5.95 -0.80 7.47
CA ASN A 195 6.12 0.40 6.65
C ASN A 195 7.53 0.53 6.07
N PHE A 196 8.34 -0.53 6.06
CA PHE A 196 9.74 -0.46 5.61
C PHE A 196 9.89 0.08 4.18
N MET A 197 8.93 -0.22 3.29
CA MET A 197 8.91 0.28 1.92
C MET A 197 8.62 1.78 1.84
N GLU A 198 7.82 2.30 2.78
CA GLU A 198 7.46 3.72 2.83
C GLU A 198 8.62 4.56 3.37
N ASN A 199 9.43 4.00 4.27
CA ASN A 199 10.54 4.70 4.96
C ASN A 199 11.87 4.63 4.22
N THR A 200 11.86 4.31 2.94
CA THR A 200 13.07 4.28 2.13
C THR A 200 13.61 5.71 1.88
N PRO A 201 14.94 5.90 1.74
CA PRO A 201 15.53 7.24 1.59
C PRO A 201 14.98 8.03 0.39
N GLU A 202 14.65 7.34 -0.70
CA GLU A 202 14.06 8.00 -1.86
C GLU A 202 12.60 8.38 -1.62
N GLN A 203 11.81 7.55 -0.91
CA GLN A 203 10.42 7.89 -0.60
C GLN A 203 10.32 9.01 0.43
N SER A 204 11.23 9.09 1.40
CA SER A 204 11.30 10.22 2.33
C SER A 204 11.67 11.51 1.59
N THR A 205 12.65 11.47 0.69
CA THR A 205 13.05 12.62 -0.13
C THR A 205 11.91 13.10 -1.04
N LEU A 206 11.23 12.19 -1.74
CA LEU A 206 10.10 12.52 -2.61
C LEU A 206 8.93 13.14 -1.82
N ARG A 207 8.63 12.61 -0.62
CA ARG A 207 7.62 13.19 0.28
C ARG A 207 8.01 14.59 0.74
N GLU A 208 9.26 14.81 1.10
CA GLU A 208 9.75 16.13 1.52
C GLU A 208 9.62 17.16 0.39
N VAL A 209 10.08 16.83 -0.83
CA VAL A 209 9.98 17.70 -2.01
C VAL A 209 8.52 18.00 -2.35
N ALA A 210 7.66 16.97 -2.36
CA ALA A 210 6.23 17.14 -2.60
C ALA A 210 5.57 18.06 -1.56
N GLN A 211 5.91 17.90 -0.28
CA GLN A 211 5.40 18.73 0.80
C GLN A 211 5.84 20.19 0.64
N LYS A 212 7.11 20.46 0.33
CA LYS A 212 7.61 21.83 0.08
C LYS A 212 6.90 22.51 -1.08
N ARG A 213 6.67 21.79 -2.18
CA ARG A 213 5.92 22.32 -3.34
C ARG A 213 4.48 22.66 -2.98
N LEU A 214 3.82 21.79 -2.21
CA LEU A 214 2.46 22.04 -1.72
C LEU A 214 2.41 23.28 -0.84
N ASP A 215 3.35 23.44 0.10
CA ASP A 215 3.42 24.59 1.00
C ASP A 215 3.66 25.90 0.23
N ASN A 216 4.58 25.89 -0.73
CA ASN A 216 4.84 27.04 -1.60
C ASN A 216 3.60 27.44 -2.41
N ALA A 217 2.90 26.46 -3.00
CA ALA A 217 1.67 26.70 -3.75
C ALA A 217 0.54 27.26 -2.86
N LEU A 218 0.42 26.77 -1.62
CA LEU A 218 -0.55 27.29 -0.65
C LEU A 218 -0.24 28.74 -0.24
N GLU A 219 1.02 29.08 -0.06
CA GLU A 219 1.44 30.45 0.27
C GLU A 219 1.23 31.41 -0.92
N GLU A 220 1.51 30.99 -2.15
CA GLU A 220 1.18 31.78 -3.35
C GLU A 220 -0.34 31.97 -3.53
N ALA A 221 -1.13 30.93 -3.26
CA ALA A 221 -2.59 31.02 -3.27
C ALA A 221 -3.11 31.99 -2.19
N ARG A 222 -2.53 31.98 -0.99
CA ARG A 222 -2.88 32.92 0.09
C ARG A 222 -2.53 34.36 -0.28
N LYS A 223 -1.34 34.60 -0.83
CA LYS A 223 -0.90 35.94 -1.26
C LYS A 223 -1.79 36.49 -2.37
N SER A 224 -2.09 35.68 -3.39
CA SER A 224 -2.97 36.10 -4.48
C SER A 224 -4.41 36.36 -4.02
N ALA A 225 -4.94 35.59 -3.07
CA ALA A 225 -6.25 35.84 -2.47
C ALA A 225 -6.29 37.16 -1.69
N LEU A 226 -5.24 37.46 -0.92
CA LEU A 226 -5.11 38.74 -0.20
C LEU A 226 -5.05 39.92 -1.19
N GLU A 227 -4.23 39.83 -2.23
CA GLU A 227 -4.14 40.87 -3.27
C GLU A 227 -5.46 41.08 -4.02
N GLN A 228 -6.24 40.01 -4.26
CA GLN A 228 -7.59 40.13 -4.83
C GLN A 228 -8.54 40.85 -3.88
N SER A 229 -8.52 40.50 -2.59
CA SER A 229 -9.37 41.17 -1.59
C SER A 229 -9.05 42.66 -1.44
N GLU A 230 -7.76 43.04 -1.48
CA GLU A 230 -7.35 44.44 -1.43
C GLU A 230 -7.77 45.22 -2.68
N LYS A 231 -7.75 44.60 -3.87
CA LYS A 231 -8.24 45.20 -5.11
C LYS A 231 -9.75 45.42 -5.06
N GLU A 232 -10.52 44.43 -4.61
CA GLU A 232 -11.97 44.55 -4.44
C GLU A 232 -12.36 45.65 -3.42
N GLU A 233 -11.63 45.78 -2.31
CA GLU A 233 -11.86 46.87 -1.36
C GLU A 233 -11.57 48.25 -1.95
N LYS A 234 -10.49 48.39 -2.74
CA LYS A 234 -10.16 49.65 -3.43
C LYS A 234 -11.21 50.01 -4.49
N GLU A 235 -11.75 49.04 -5.22
CA GLU A 235 -12.84 49.27 -6.18
C GLU A 235 -14.14 49.68 -5.47
N LYS A 236 -14.49 49.04 -4.35
CA LYS A 236 -15.68 49.43 -3.55
C LYS A 236 -15.55 50.85 -3.00
N ARG A 237 -14.37 51.24 -2.49
CA ARG A 237 -14.14 52.61 -1.98
C ARG A 237 -14.17 53.67 -3.08
N SER A 238 -13.69 53.36 -4.29
CA SER A 238 -13.73 54.32 -5.42
C SER A 238 -15.11 54.41 -6.09
N GLY A 239 -15.96 53.39 -5.97
CA GLY A 239 -17.34 53.41 -6.42
C GLY A 239 -18.24 54.38 -5.63
N GLU A 240 -18.12 54.40 -4.28
CA GLU A 240 -18.97 55.23 -3.41
C GLU A 240 -18.78 56.75 -3.58
N ASP A 241 -17.60 57.21 -4.01
CA ASP A 241 -17.36 58.64 -4.29
C ASP A 241 -17.92 59.09 -5.65
N SER A 242 -18.12 58.16 -6.59
CA SER A 242 -18.69 58.47 -7.91
C SER A 242 -20.22 58.50 -7.95
N GLU A 243 -20.88 57.90 -6.95
CA GLU A 243 -22.35 57.86 -6.86
C GLU A 243 -22.93 59.10 -6.15
N LYS A 244 -22.13 59.82 -5.34
CA LYS A 244 -22.51 61.12 -4.75
C LYS A 244 -22.51 62.30 -5.74
N THR A 245 -21.93 62.16 -6.93
CA THR A 245 -21.88 63.25 -7.94
C THR A 245 -22.90 63.11 -9.08
N LYS A 246 -23.75 62.07 -9.09
CA LYS A 246 -24.80 61.85 -10.11
C LYS A 246 -26.24 61.88 -9.59
N ALA A 247 -26.45 62.35 -8.37
CA ALA A 247 -27.78 62.56 -7.78
C ALA A 247 -28.46 63.91 -8.17
N GLU A 248 -27.93 64.66 -9.13
CA GLU A 248 -28.62 65.79 -9.75
C GLU A 248 -28.77 65.58 -11.27
N LYS A 249 -30.02 65.61 -11.73
CA LYS A 249 -30.49 65.53 -13.13
C LYS A 249 -30.65 64.11 -13.70
N LYS A 250 -31.80 63.49 -13.42
CA LYS A 250 -32.64 62.90 -14.47
C LYS A 250 -34.10 62.77 -14.04
N ALA A 251 -34.95 63.49 -14.79
CA ALA A 251 -36.40 63.59 -14.68
C ALA A 251 -37.13 62.26 -15.03
N PRO A 252 -38.38 62.08 -14.58
CA PRO A 252 -39.12 60.83 -14.73
C PRO A 252 -39.73 60.69 -16.13
N ARG A 253 -39.44 59.60 -16.84
CA ARG A 253 -40.20 59.18 -18.04
C ARG A 253 -40.94 57.87 -17.81
N LYS A 254 -42.21 57.92 -18.20
CA LYS A 254 -43.31 56.98 -17.98
C LYS A 254 -43.08 55.57 -18.56
N LYS A 255 -43.60 54.59 -17.81
CA LYS A 255 -44.31 53.35 -18.20
C LYS A 255 -44.05 52.79 -19.60
N LYS A 256 -43.68 51.51 -19.66
CA LYS A 256 -44.44 50.46 -20.36
C LYS A 256 -43.98 49.06 -19.90
N THR A 257 -44.94 48.34 -19.31
CA THR A 257 -44.92 46.88 -19.17
C THR A 257 -44.81 46.22 -20.56
N PRO A 258 -44.17 45.05 -20.69
CA PRO A 258 -45.01 43.86 -20.88
C PRO A 258 -44.45 42.53 -20.34
N LYS A 259 -45.43 41.66 -20.05
CA LYS A 259 -45.50 40.21 -20.29
C LYS A 259 -44.46 39.26 -19.66
N LYS A 260 -44.99 38.55 -18.65
CA LYS A 260 -44.86 37.10 -18.44
C LYS A 260 -44.59 36.33 -19.75
N LYS A 261 -43.52 35.53 -19.75
CA LYS A 261 -43.47 34.24 -20.47
C LYS A 261 -42.86 33.19 -19.54
N ALA A 262 -43.64 32.14 -19.35
CA ALA A 262 -43.24 30.88 -18.76
C ALA A 262 -42.52 30.01 -19.80
N SER A 263 -41.55 29.22 -19.34
CA SER A 263 -41.08 27.96 -19.93
C SER A 263 -40.10 27.36 -18.90
N SER A 264 -40.35 26.27 -18.18
CA SER A 264 -40.62 24.87 -18.58
C SER A 264 -39.48 24.21 -19.35
N SER A 265 -38.64 23.44 -18.64
CA SER A 265 -37.96 22.19 -19.07
C SER A 265 -36.89 21.89 -18.00
N LYS A 266 -37.00 20.92 -17.11
CA LYS A 266 -37.16 19.46 -17.26
C LYS A 266 -36.04 18.81 -18.08
N LYS A 267 -35.10 18.15 -17.37
CA LYS A 267 -34.35 16.91 -17.67
C LYS A 267 -33.36 16.74 -16.51
N GLU A 268 -33.55 15.88 -15.50
CA GLU A 268 -33.59 14.41 -15.57
C GLU A 268 -32.52 13.85 -16.51
N GLU A 269 -31.33 13.60 -15.96
CA GLU A 269 -30.40 12.64 -16.53
C GLU A 269 -30.17 11.54 -15.49
N SER A 270 -30.83 10.42 -15.78
CA SER A 270 -30.87 9.18 -15.05
C SER A 270 -29.54 8.45 -15.10
N SER A 271 -29.10 7.97 -13.95
CA SER A 271 -28.07 6.95 -13.79
C SER A 271 -28.37 5.72 -14.67
N PRO A 272 -27.40 5.20 -15.45
CA PRO A 272 -27.56 3.93 -16.14
C PRO A 272 -27.47 2.76 -15.15
N ALA A 273 -28.56 2.01 -15.03
CA ALA A 273 -28.63 0.76 -14.28
C ALA A 273 -27.68 -0.32 -14.85
N PRO A 274 -27.07 -1.16 -14.01
CA PRO A 274 -26.19 -2.23 -14.45
C PRO A 274 -26.96 -3.34 -15.18
N LYS A 275 -26.43 -3.72 -16.36
CA LYS A 275 -26.94 -4.83 -17.18
C LYS A 275 -26.83 -6.15 -16.41
N ARG A 276 -27.98 -6.75 -16.12
CA ARG A 276 -28.11 -8.15 -15.69
C ARG A 276 -27.38 -9.08 -16.66
N ARG A 277 -26.30 -9.71 -16.21
CA ARG A 277 -25.64 -10.81 -16.92
C ARG A 277 -26.59 -12.00 -16.98
N ARG A 278 -26.84 -12.46 -18.21
CA ARG A 278 -27.61 -13.67 -18.53
C ARG A 278 -26.91 -14.88 -17.92
N GLY A 279 -27.70 -15.74 -17.27
CA GLY A 279 -27.27 -16.99 -16.68
C GLY A 279 -26.62 -17.91 -17.71
N ARG A 280 -25.57 -18.59 -17.25
CA ARG A 280 -24.90 -19.69 -17.94
C ARG A 280 -25.73 -20.95 -17.74
N PRO A 281 -26.05 -21.72 -18.80
CA PRO A 281 -26.76 -22.99 -18.64
C PRO A 281 -25.89 -24.00 -17.89
N ARG A 282 -26.49 -24.69 -16.91
CA ARG A 282 -25.93 -25.88 -16.25
C ARG A 282 -25.72 -26.96 -17.29
N LYS A 283 -24.53 -27.56 -17.29
CA LYS A 283 -24.18 -28.73 -18.11
C LYS A 283 -24.51 -29.96 -17.28
N ASP A 284 -25.31 -30.84 -17.86
CA ASP A 284 -25.80 -32.08 -17.23
C ASP A 284 -24.67 -33.00 -16.79
N GLU A 285 -24.82 -33.57 -15.59
CA GLU A 285 -24.08 -34.71 -15.09
C GLU A 285 -24.41 -35.94 -15.96
N LYS A 286 -23.41 -36.44 -16.69
CA LYS A 286 -23.43 -37.83 -17.17
C LYS A 286 -23.08 -38.74 -15.99
N LYS A 287 -24.05 -39.52 -15.56
CA LYS A 287 -23.83 -40.83 -14.95
C LYS A 287 -23.23 -41.76 -16.01
N GLU A 288 -22.09 -42.36 -15.73
CA GLU A 288 -21.68 -43.63 -16.33
C GLU A 288 -21.57 -44.68 -15.23
N GLU A 289 -21.96 -45.88 -15.64
CA GLU A 289 -22.19 -47.11 -14.88
C GLU A 289 -20.93 -47.71 -14.24
#